data_AF-A0AAU5GW76-F1
#
_entry.id   AF-A0AAU5GW76-F1
#
_cell.length_a   1.000
_cell.length_b   1.000
_cell.length_c   1.000
_cell.angle_alpha   90.00
_cell.angle_beta   90.00
_cell.angle_gamma   90.00
#
_symmetry.space_group_name_H-M   'P 1'
#
loop_
_entity.id
_entity.type
_entity.pdbx_description
1 polymer ?
#
loop_
_entity_poly.entity_id
_entity_poly.type
_entity_poly.pdbx_seq_one_letter_code
_entity_poly.pdbx_strand_id
1 'polypeptide(L)'
;MSTALLKRKLDQSFARLDTAGTGYAERADFQDVGARLIRGFGQSPTSPKGKAVAVRLEAVWAELAAYADTDRDGRISSAEYEHGMTKAFIEGPGFDPVFHPCAEAVAELCDTDGDGQVRREEFAVLQRAFNTPVSDISAAFNRIDTDGDGTLSTQELVAAIRAYYIGTDPEAPGNWLFGPL
;
A
#
# COMPACT_ATOMS: atom_id res chain seq x y z
N MET A 1 0.45 -24.11 -4.46
CA MET A 1 -0.71 -23.47 -3.78
C MET A 1 -0.50 -21.98 -3.49
N SER A 2 0.71 -21.42 -3.53
CA SER A 2 0.96 -19.98 -3.24
C SER A 2 0.56 -19.02 -4.37
N THR A 3 0.62 -19.46 -5.64
CA THR A 3 0.43 -18.57 -6.81
C THR A 3 -1.00 -18.04 -6.95
N ALA A 4 -2.02 -18.86 -6.63
CA ALA A 4 -3.42 -18.47 -6.78
C ALA A 4 -3.88 -17.44 -5.73
N LEU A 5 -3.39 -17.55 -4.50
CA LEU A 5 -3.65 -16.59 -3.43
C LEU A 5 -3.02 -15.24 -3.75
N LEU A 6 -1.75 -15.27 -4.15
CA LEU A 6 -1.02 -14.09 -4.54
C LEU A 6 -1.68 -13.39 -5.73
N LYS A 7 -2.09 -14.14 -6.77
CA LYS A 7 -2.80 -13.57 -7.91
C LYS A 7 -4.07 -12.84 -7.47
N ARG A 8 -4.88 -13.44 -6.59
CA ARG A 8 -6.08 -12.79 -6.04
C ARG A 8 -5.77 -11.49 -5.29
N LYS A 9 -4.70 -11.50 -4.48
CA LYS A 9 -4.23 -10.29 -3.78
C LYS A 9 -3.83 -9.19 -4.76
N LEU A 10 -3.07 -9.54 -5.81
CA LEU A 10 -2.64 -8.59 -6.84
C LEU A 10 -3.82 -8.05 -7.67
N ASP A 11 -4.76 -8.91 -8.05
CA ASP A 11 -5.98 -8.50 -8.78
C ASP A 11 -6.82 -7.52 -7.93
N GLN A 12 -6.99 -7.81 -6.64
CA GLN A 12 -7.71 -6.93 -5.71
C GLN A 12 -6.96 -5.61 -5.47
N SER A 13 -5.63 -5.66 -5.35
CA SER A 13 -4.76 -4.48 -5.24
C SER A 13 -4.89 -3.59 -6.47
N PHE A 14 -4.80 -4.18 -7.66
CA PHE A 14 -4.92 -3.48 -8.93
C PHE A 14 -6.26 -2.76 -9.05
N ALA A 15 -7.37 -3.44 -8.72
CA ALA A 15 -8.71 -2.85 -8.76
C ALA A 15 -8.88 -1.64 -7.81
N ARG A 16 -8.07 -1.55 -6.75
CA ARG A 16 -8.08 -0.40 -5.82
C ARG A 16 -7.20 0.74 -6.32
N LEU A 17 -6.14 0.42 -7.06
CA LEU A 17 -5.26 1.41 -7.68
C LEU A 17 -5.92 2.06 -8.89
N ASP A 18 -6.59 1.30 -9.75
CA ASP A 18 -7.36 1.81 -10.90
C ASP A 18 -8.67 2.48 -10.45
N THR A 19 -8.53 3.61 -9.76
CA THR A 19 -9.66 4.34 -9.20
C THR A 19 -10.52 5.00 -10.28
N ALA A 20 -9.92 5.27 -11.44
CA ALA A 20 -10.60 5.83 -12.59
C ALA A 20 -11.36 4.76 -13.41
N GLY A 21 -11.18 3.47 -13.12
CA GLY A 21 -11.84 2.36 -13.82
C GLY A 21 -11.43 2.26 -15.28
N THR A 22 -10.20 2.67 -15.59
CA THR A 22 -9.63 2.68 -16.94
C THR A 22 -9.19 1.30 -17.40
N GLY A 23 -9.01 0.36 -16.47
CA GLY A 23 -8.37 -0.94 -16.67
C GLY A 23 -6.85 -0.89 -16.60
N TYR A 24 -6.27 0.26 -16.22
CA TYR A 24 -4.83 0.50 -16.16
C TYR A 24 -4.48 1.16 -14.82
N ALA A 25 -3.34 0.80 -14.26
CA ALA A 25 -2.71 1.61 -13.21
C ALA A 25 -1.81 2.65 -13.88
N GLU A 26 -2.08 3.92 -13.64
CA GLU A 26 -1.31 5.04 -14.16
C GLU A 26 -0.57 5.77 -13.04
N ARG A 27 0.45 6.55 -13.43
CA ARG A 27 1.14 7.45 -12.50
C ARG A 27 0.19 8.36 -11.73
N ALA A 28 -0.90 8.80 -12.39
CA ALA A 28 -1.90 9.67 -11.79
C ALA A 28 -2.62 9.01 -10.60
N ASP A 29 -2.88 7.69 -10.65
CA ASP A 29 -3.51 6.98 -9.54
C ASP A 29 -2.66 7.03 -8.26
N PHE A 30 -1.34 6.86 -8.40
CA PHE A 30 -0.40 6.95 -7.28
C PHE A 30 -0.31 8.37 -6.72
N GLN A 31 -0.34 9.38 -7.60
CA GLN A 31 -0.39 10.79 -7.19
C GLN A 31 -1.68 11.12 -6.45
N ASP A 32 -2.81 10.57 -6.90
CA ASP A 32 -4.11 10.77 -6.27
C ASP A 32 -4.18 10.06 -4.90
N VAL A 33 -3.63 8.86 -4.75
CA VAL A 33 -3.46 8.20 -3.44
C VAL A 33 -2.65 9.09 -2.50
N GLY A 34 -1.49 9.59 -2.95
CA GLY A 34 -0.65 10.48 -2.16
C GLY A 34 -1.38 11.76 -1.74
N ALA A 35 -2.10 12.40 -2.66
CA ALA A 35 -2.88 13.58 -2.39
C ALA A 35 -4.03 13.31 -1.39
N ARG A 36 -4.71 12.17 -1.50
CA ARG A 36 -5.75 11.74 -0.55
C ARG A 36 -5.18 11.50 0.84
N LEU A 37 -4.02 10.85 0.96
CA LEU A 37 -3.34 10.63 2.24
C LEU A 37 -2.97 11.96 2.89
N ILE A 38 -2.24 12.80 2.17
CA ILE A 38 -1.77 14.10 2.67
C ILE A 38 -2.96 14.94 3.13
N ARG A 39 -4.01 15.03 2.31
CA ARG A 39 -5.24 15.76 2.68
C ARG A 39 -5.99 15.12 3.85
N GLY A 40 -6.05 13.79 3.89
CA GLY A 40 -6.74 13.02 4.94
C GLY A 40 -6.18 13.31 6.33
N PHE A 41 -4.86 13.46 6.43
CA PHE A 41 -4.17 13.82 7.67
C PHE A 41 -4.02 15.35 7.87
N GLY A 42 -4.71 16.17 7.07
CA GLY A 42 -4.67 17.63 7.18
C GLY A 42 -3.30 18.24 6.87
N GLN A 43 -2.40 17.50 6.21
CA GLN A 43 -1.08 17.96 5.81
C GLN A 43 -1.14 18.71 4.48
N SER A 44 -0.13 19.53 4.21
CA SER A 44 0.06 20.16 2.91
C SER A 44 0.98 19.32 2.03
N PRO A 45 0.77 19.23 0.71
CA PRO A 45 1.74 18.64 -0.22
C PRO A 45 3.11 19.33 -0.16
N THR A 46 3.17 20.56 0.34
CA THR A 46 4.41 21.32 0.52
C THR A 46 5.08 21.11 1.89
N SER A 47 4.42 20.44 2.84
CA SER A 47 5.00 20.13 4.15
C SER A 47 6.11 19.07 4.02
N PRO A 48 7.05 18.99 4.98
CA PRO A 48 8.09 17.95 4.96
C PRO A 48 7.51 16.53 4.86
N LYS A 49 6.50 16.19 5.68
CA LYS A 49 5.81 14.89 5.64
C LYS A 49 5.09 14.66 4.30
N GLY A 50 4.40 15.68 3.78
CA GLY A 50 3.71 15.56 2.49
C GLY A 50 4.66 15.34 1.31
N LYS A 51 5.78 16.06 1.27
CA LYS A 51 6.84 15.85 0.27
C LYS A 51 7.47 14.48 0.37
N ALA A 52 7.73 13.99 1.59
CA ALA A 52 8.30 12.67 1.81
C ALA A 52 7.42 11.58 1.22
N VAL A 53 6.11 11.58 1.52
CA VAL A 53 5.17 10.61 0.96
C VAL A 53 5.07 10.72 -0.56
N ALA A 54 4.97 11.92 -1.11
CA ALA A 54 4.89 12.11 -2.57
C ALA A 54 6.14 11.57 -3.30
N VAL A 55 7.33 11.84 -2.78
CA VAL A 55 8.60 11.36 -3.37
C VAL A 55 8.69 9.83 -3.29
N ARG A 56 8.26 9.21 -2.18
CA ARG A 56 8.33 7.76 -2.02
C ARG A 56 7.29 7.02 -2.86
N LEU A 57 6.07 7.53 -2.97
CA LEU A 57 5.07 6.97 -3.88
C LEU A 57 5.50 7.06 -5.34
N GLU A 58 6.15 8.16 -5.75
CA GLU A 58 6.73 8.27 -7.09
C GLU A 58 7.85 7.26 -7.32
N ALA A 59 8.69 7.00 -6.32
CA ALA A 59 9.72 5.96 -6.41
C ALA A 59 9.12 4.55 -6.55
N VAL A 60 8.02 4.26 -5.82
CA VAL A 60 7.25 3.01 -5.98
C VAL A 60 6.73 2.87 -7.40
N TRP A 61 6.10 3.92 -7.94
CA TRP A 61 5.62 3.92 -9.33
C TRP A 61 6.76 3.68 -10.32
N ALA A 62 7.87 4.41 -10.19
CA ALA A 62 9.00 4.31 -11.11
C ALA A 62 9.63 2.91 -11.12
N GLU A 63 9.80 2.30 -9.94
CA GLU A 63 10.29 0.92 -9.83
C GLU A 63 9.28 -0.04 -10.44
N LEU A 64 7.99 0.05 -10.06
CA LEU A 64 6.95 -0.83 -10.60
C LEU A 64 6.88 -0.74 -12.13
N ALA A 65 6.83 0.46 -12.69
CA ALA A 65 6.82 0.68 -14.14
C ALA A 65 8.07 0.11 -14.81
N ALA A 66 9.26 0.22 -14.20
CA ALA A 66 10.49 -0.32 -14.78
C ALA A 66 10.46 -1.85 -15.00
N TYR A 67 9.66 -2.60 -14.21
CA TYR A 67 9.49 -4.05 -14.38
C TYR A 67 8.17 -4.45 -15.05
N ALA A 68 7.14 -3.62 -14.93
CA ALA A 68 5.78 -3.92 -15.38
C ALA A 68 5.47 -3.33 -16.77
N ASP A 69 5.85 -2.09 -17.03
CA ASP A 69 5.56 -1.36 -18.27
C ASP A 69 6.47 -1.85 -19.41
N THR A 70 6.11 -3.01 -19.97
CA THR A 70 6.94 -3.73 -20.92
C THR A 70 6.87 -3.14 -22.32
N ASP A 71 5.71 -2.60 -22.68
CA ASP A 71 5.48 -1.94 -23.96
C ASP A 71 5.79 -0.43 -23.95
N ARG A 72 6.05 0.14 -22.77
CA ARG A 72 6.43 1.54 -22.55
C ARG A 72 5.34 2.51 -22.96
N ASP A 73 4.08 2.12 -22.78
CA ASP A 73 2.93 2.99 -23.03
C ASP A 73 2.69 3.98 -21.87
N GLY A 74 3.44 3.84 -20.76
CA GLY A 74 3.37 4.70 -19.58
C GLY A 74 2.23 4.32 -18.64
N ARG A 75 1.62 3.15 -18.86
CA ARG A 75 0.50 2.57 -18.10
C ARG A 75 0.87 1.14 -17.74
N ILE A 76 0.15 0.57 -16.80
CA ILE A 76 0.35 -0.81 -16.38
C ILE A 76 -0.98 -1.53 -16.48
N SER A 77 -1.08 -2.47 -17.41
CA SER A 77 -2.23 -3.37 -17.49
C SER A 77 -2.25 -4.36 -16.33
N SER A 78 -3.39 -5.00 -16.06
CA SER A 78 -3.47 -6.03 -15.00
C SER A 78 -2.47 -7.18 -15.21
N ALA A 79 -2.20 -7.58 -16.45
CA ALA A 79 -1.23 -8.64 -16.76
C ALA A 79 0.22 -8.19 -16.50
N GLU A 80 0.53 -6.95 -16.86
CA GLU A 80 1.83 -6.33 -16.58
C GLU A 80 2.05 -6.09 -15.09
N TYR A 81 0.99 -5.71 -14.36
CA TYR A 81 1.04 -5.56 -12.91
C TYR A 81 1.41 -6.90 -12.25
N GLU A 82 0.76 -8.00 -12.63
CA GLU A 82 1.08 -9.34 -12.12
C GLU A 82 2.54 -9.72 -12.42
N HIS A 83 2.99 -9.49 -13.66
CA HIS A 83 4.36 -9.79 -14.08
C HIS A 83 5.40 -8.95 -13.33
N GLY A 84 5.20 -7.63 -13.31
CA GLY A 84 6.08 -6.67 -12.67
C GLY A 84 6.14 -6.88 -11.17
N MET A 85 4.99 -7.14 -10.53
CA MET A 85 4.96 -7.41 -9.09
C MET A 85 5.74 -8.67 -8.74
N THR A 86 5.60 -9.73 -9.55
CA THR A 86 6.33 -10.98 -9.37
C THR A 86 7.84 -10.77 -9.52
N LYS A 87 8.27 -10.12 -10.60
CA LYS A 87 9.70 -9.90 -10.86
C LYS A 87 10.37 -8.92 -9.91
N ALA A 88 9.72 -7.79 -9.63
CA ALA A 88 10.30 -6.71 -8.85
C ALA A 88 10.33 -7.06 -7.35
N PHE A 89 9.26 -7.67 -6.82
CA PHE A 89 9.04 -7.74 -5.37
C PHE A 89 9.07 -9.16 -4.80
N ILE A 90 8.78 -10.19 -5.60
CA ILE A 90 8.76 -11.58 -5.12
C ILE A 90 10.07 -12.27 -5.42
N GLU A 91 10.57 -12.11 -6.65
CA GLU A 91 11.85 -12.66 -7.09
C GLU A 91 13.00 -11.65 -6.91
N GLY A 92 12.68 -10.36 -6.93
CA GLY A 92 13.63 -9.26 -6.82
C GLY A 92 13.71 -8.64 -5.42
N PRO A 93 14.71 -7.79 -5.16
CA PRO A 93 14.88 -7.13 -3.87
C PRO A 93 13.90 -5.97 -3.65
N GLY A 94 13.03 -5.63 -4.60
CA GLY A 94 12.36 -4.32 -4.71
C GLY A 94 11.47 -3.90 -3.53
N PHE A 95 11.11 -4.82 -2.63
CA PHE A 95 10.32 -4.47 -1.44
C PHE A 95 11.12 -3.60 -0.47
N ASP A 96 12.34 -4.00 -0.11
CA ASP A 96 13.15 -3.32 0.91
C ASP A 96 13.68 -1.93 0.47
N PRO A 97 14.14 -1.69 -0.77
CA PRO A 97 14.65 -0.39 -1.18
C PRO A 97 13.55 0.63 -1.50
N VAL A 98 12.33 0.19 -1.79
CA VAL A 98 11.27 1.07 -2.33
C VAL A 98 10.00 1.05 -1.49
N PHE A 99 9.40 -0.13 -1.25
CA PHE A 99 8.17 -0.23 -0.46
C PHE A 99 8.38 0.04 1.03
N HIS A 100 9.46 -0.47 1.62
CA HIS A 100 9.76 -0.25 3.04
C HIS A 100 9.86 1.24 3.39
N PRO A 101 10.71 2.07 2.74
CA PRO A 101 10.77 3.49 3.05
C PRO A 101 9.49 4.26 2.67
N CYS A 102 8.68 3.74 1.74
CA CYS A 102 7.36 4.29 1.47
C CYS A 102 6.38 4.00 2.60
N ALA A 103 6.38 2.78 3.12
CA ALA A 103 5.54 2.37 4.24
C ALA A 103 5.91 3.14 5.53
N GLU A 104 7.21 3.33 5.80
CA GLU A 104 7.68 4.18 6.89
C GLU A 104 7.20 5.64 6.73
N ALA A 105 7.37 6.23 5.55
CA ALA A 105 6.91 7.61 5.30
C ALA A 105 5.39 7.76 5.46
N VAL A 106 4.61 6.73 5.07
CA VAL A 106 3.16 6.70 5.28
C VAL A 106 2.84 6.54 6.76
N ALA A 107 3.53 5.67 7.49
CA ALA A 107 3.36 5.53 8.94
C ALA A 107 3.66 6.85 9.67
N GLU A 108 4.76 7.52 9.34
CA GLU A 108 5.11 8.84 9.88
C GLU A 108 4.10 9.93 9.50
N LEU A 109 3.45 9.82 8.33
CA LEU A 109 2.36 10.72 7.96
C LEU A 109 1.11 10.46 8.82
N CYS A 110 0.83 9.18 9.11
CA CYS A 110 -0.31 8.76 9.92
C CYS A 110 -0.13 9.09 11.39
N ASP A 111 1.09 8.95 11.92
CA ASP A 111 1.48 9.25 13.29
C ASP A 111 1.49 10.77 13.49
N THR A 112 0.34 11.30 13.92
CA THR A 112 0.14 12.74 14.03
C THR A 112 0.72 13.33 15.31
N ASP A 113 0.87 12.53 16.38
CA ASP A 113 1.41 12.98 17.66
C ASP A 113 2.88 12.57 17.90
N GLY A 114 3.46 11.78 17.01
CA GLY A 114 4.87 11.42 17.00
C GLY A 114 5.22 10.37 18.04
N ASP A 115 4.26 9.57 18.49
CA ASP A 115 4.46 8.51 19.49
C ASP A 115 4.97 7.19 18.85
N GLY A 116 5.06 7.14 17.51
CA GLY A 116 5.50 5.99 16.74
C GLY A 116 4.41 4.93 16.53
N GLN A 117 3.17 5.24 16.92
CA GLN A 117 2.03 4.35 16.84
C GLN A 117 0.93 4.98 15.97
N VAL A 118 0.21 4.13 15.23
CA VAL A 118 -0.93 4.52 14.41
C VAL A 118 -2.20 4.05 15.12
N ARG A 119 -3.02 5.00 15.54
CA ARG A 119 -4.28 4.72 16.21
C ARG A 119 -5.34 4.28 15.22
N ARG A 120 -6.43 3.73 15.75
CA ARG A 120 -7.55 3.21 14.96
C ARG A 120 -8.17 4.26 14.04
N GLU A 121 -8.27 5.49 14.51
CA GLU A 121 -8.78 6.63 13.74
C GLU A 121 -7.84 6.99 12.59
N GLU A 122 -6.53 6.99 12.84
CA GLU A 122 -5.49 7.29 11.86
C GLU A 122 -5.43 6.18 10.79
N PHE A 123 -5.47 4.91 11.20
CA PHE A 123 -5.60 3.78 10.29
C PHE A 123 -6.88 3.88 9.44
N ALA A 124 -7.99 4.34 10.01
CA ALA A 124 -9.21 4.54 9.23
C ALA A 124 -9.07 5.65 8.16
N VAL A 125 -8.28 6.69 8.41
CA VAL A 125 -7.97 7.73 7.41
C VAL A 125 -7.09 7.16 6.30
N LEU A 126 -6.03 6.41 6.66
CA LEU A 126 -5.18 5.67 5.73
C LEU A 126 -6.03 4.79 4.80
N GLN A 127 -6.87 3.94 5.37
CA GLN A 127 -7.69 2.98 4.65
C GLN A 127 -8.69 3.63 3.69
N ARG A 128 -9.26 4.79 4.06
CA ARG A 128 -10.12 5.56 3.17
C ARG A 128 -9.37 6.16 1.98
N ALA A 129 -8.10 6.55 2.15
CA ALA A 129 -7.29 7.05 1.04
C ALA A 129 -6.98 5.96 0.00
N PHE A 130 -6.95 4.70 0.44
CA PHE A 130 -6.86 3.50 -0.41
C PHE A 130 -8.23 2.92 -0.82
N ASN A 131 -9.32 3.65 -0.60
CA ASN A 131 -10.70 3.24 -0.93
C ASN A 131 -11.14 1.89 -0.31
N THR A 132 -10.60 1.54 0.86
CA THR A 132 -11.04 0.33 1.58
C THR A 132 -12.46 0.52 2.16
N PRO A 133 -13.36 -0.48 2.02
CA PRO A 133 -14.67 -0.44 2.64
C PRO A 133 -14.61 -0.23 4.16
N VAL A 134 -15.45 0.67 4.67
CA VAL A 134 -15.47 1.02 6.11
C VAL A 134 -15.78 -0.17 7.01
N SER A 135 -16.57 -1.13 6.52
CA SER A 135 -16.88 -2.39 7.23
C SER A 135 -15.63 -3.20 7.57
N ASP A 136 -14.59 -3.08 6.75
CA ASP A 136 -13.43 -3.98 6.80
C ASP A 136 -12.27 -3.35 7.58
N ILE A 137 -12.25 -2.02 7.72
CA ILE A 137 -11.22 -1.27 8.46
C ILE A 137 -11.05 -1.80 9.88
N SER A 138 -12.18 -2.03 10.57
CA SER A 138 -12.15 -2.49 11.97
C SER A 138 -11.63 -3.92 12.10
N ALA A 139 -11.96 -4.79 11.15
CA ALA A 139 -11.49 -6.17 11.16
C ALA A 139 -10.01 -6.25 10.78
N ALA A 140 -9.58 -5.45 9.80
CA ALA A 140 -8.19 -5.32 9.39
C ALA A 140 -7.31 -4.87 10.55
N PHE A 141 -7.70 -3.79 11.25
CA PHE A 141 -6.96 -3.26 12.39
C PHE A 141 -6.71 -4.33 13.45
N ASN A 142 -7.77 -5.00 13.92
CA ASN A 142 -7.67 -6.02 14.98
C ASN A 142 -6.86 -7.26 14.59
N ARG A 143 -6.61 -7.47 13.29
CA ARG A 143 -5.75 -8.55 12.82
C ARG A 143 -4.29 -8.11 12.77
N ILE A 144 -4.04 -6.88 12.34
CA ILE A 144 -2.69 -6.33 12.21
C ILE A 144 -2.10 -5.97 13.58
N ASP A 145 -2.93 -5.54 14.52
CA ASP A 145 -2.59 -5.34 15.94
C ASP A 145 -2.30 -6.71 16.57
N THR A 146 -1.04 -7.13 16.51
CA THR A 146 -0.64 -8.50 16.86
C THR A 146 -0.32 -8.66 18.34
N ASP A 147 0.13 -7.59 18.99
CA ASP A 147 0.36 -7.57 20.43
C ASP A 147 -0.88 -7.18 21.23
N GLY A 148 -1.91 -6.64 20.58
CA GLY A 148 -3.21 -6.32 21.17
C GLY A 148 -3.17 -5.07 22.04
N ASP A 149 -2.22 -4.15 21.80
CA ASP A 149 -2.07 -2.93 22.56
C ASP A 149 -3.08 -1.84 22.18
N GLY A 150 -3.84 -2.06 21.09
CA GLY A 150 -4.88 -1.16 20.59
C GLY A 150 -4.36 -0.07 19.65
N THR A 151 -3.10 -0.15 19.24
CA THR A 151 -2.43 0.70 18.25
C THR A 151 -1.70 -0.17 17.22
N LEU A 152 -1.23 0.43 16.13
CA LEU A 152 -0.34 -0.26 15.18
C LEU A 152 1.01 0.41 15.19
N SER A 153 2.04 -0.30 15.61
CA SER A 153 3.40 0.19 15.44
C SER A 153 3.77 0.30 13.94
N THR A 154 4.72 1.17 13.61
CA THR A 154 5.28 1.24 12.24
C THR A 154 5.74 -0.13 11.74
N GLN A 155 6.29 -0.96 12.64
CA GLN A 155 6.76 -2.31 12.31
C GLN A 155 5.61 -3.25 11.92
N GLU A 156 4.49 -3.22 12.65
CA GLU A 156 3.31 -4.02 12.31
C GLU A 156 2.66 -3.57 11.00
N LEU A 157 2.59 -2.27 10.75
CA LEU A 157 2.06 -1.74 9.48
C LEU A 157 2.94 -2.17 8.29
N VAL A 158 4.26 -2.04 8.42
CA VAL A 158 5.22 -2.49 7.39
C VAL A 158 5.12 -4.00 7.19
N ALA A 159 5.02 -4.79 8.26
CA ALA A 159 4.88 -6.23 8.19
C ALA A 159 3.56 -6.64 7.50
N ALA A 160 2.47 -5.93 7.77
CA ALA A 160 1.19 -6.15 7.11
C ALA A 160 1.25 -5.84 5.62
N ILE A 161 1.85 -4.70 5.24
CA ILE A 161 2.08 -4.33 3.82
C ILE A 161 2.91 -5.41 3.13
N ARG A 162 3.97 -5.91 3.78
CA ARG A 162 4.81 -6.99 3.25
C ARG A 162 4.01 -8.27 3.05
N ALA A 163 3.24 -8.70 4.04
CA ALA A 163 2.42 -9.90 3.95
C ALA A 163 1.32 -9.78 2.87
N TYR A 164 0.78 -8.58 2.65
CA TYR A 164 -0.20 -8.34 1.60
C TYR A 164 0.42 -8.46 0.20
N TYR A 165 1.51 -7.74 -0.08
CA TYR A 165 2.06 -7.66 -1.43
C TYR A 165 2.94 -8.84 -1.84
N ILE A 166 3.70 -9.42 -0.89
CA ILE A 166 4.67 -10.49 -1.20
C ILE A 166 4.50 -11.75 -0.34
N GLY A 167 3.62 -11.71 0.67
CA GLY A 167 3.41 -12.84 1.58
C GLY A 167 2.68 -14.02 0.93
N THR A 168 3.25 -15.21 1.07
CA THR A 168 2.65 -16.47 0.59
C THR A 168 1.84 -17.21 1.65
N ASP A 169 1.87 -16.76 2.91
CA ASP A 169 1.14 -17.36 4.01
C ASP A 169 -0.35 -16.94 3.95
N PRO A 170 -1.29 -17.89 3.80
CA PRO A 170 -2.73 -17.61 3.78
C PRO A 170 -3.29 -17.11 5.11
N GLU A 171 -2.63 -17.40 6.23
CA GLU A 171 -3.10 -17.01 7.57
C GLU A 171 -2.44 -15.71 8.07
N ALA A 172 -1.53 -15.13 7.28
CA ALA A 172 -0.85 -13.90 7.66
C ALA A 172 -1.86 -12.76 7.89
N PRO A 173 -1.77 -12.04 9.03
CA PRO A 173 -2.72 -10.98 9.32
C PRO A 173 -2.76 -9.86 8.27
N GLY A 174 -1.62 -9.57 7.62
CA GLY A 174 -1.54 -8.59 6.54
C GLY A 174 -2.37 -8.93 5.30
N ASN A 175 -2.86 -10.16 5.15
CA ASN A 175 -3.84 -10.51 4.10
C ASN A 175 -5.13 -9.70 4.23
N TRP A 176 -5.44 -9.24 5.45
CA TRP A 176 -6.59 -8.42 5.78
C TRP A 176 -6.30 -6.92 5.67
N LEU A 177 -5.09 -6.49 5.28
CA LEU A 177 -4.70 -5.08 5.26
C LEU A 177 -5.72 -4.22 4.54
N PHE A 178 -6.30 -4.71 3.45
CA PHE A 178 -7.32 -3.99 2.70
C PHE A 178 -8.72 -4.63 2.81
N GLY A 179 -8.94 -5.56 3.75
CA GLY A 179 -10.17 -6.34 3.91
C GLY A 179 -10.04 -7.78 3.39
N PRO A 180 -11.14 -8.56 3.40
CA PRO A 180 -11.12 -9.96 2.98
C PRO A 180 -10.80 -10.12 1.48
N LEU A 181 -10.10 -11.22 1.15
CA LEU A 181 -9.78 -11.67 -0.21
C LEU A 181 -10.89 -12.51 -0.84
#